data_AF-A0A1D8T961-F1
#
_entry.id   AF-A0A1D8T961-F1
#
_cell.length_a   1.000
_cell.length_b   1.000
_cell.length_c   1.000
_cell.angle_alpha   90.00
_cell.angle_beta   90.00
_cell.angle_gamma   90.00
#
_symmetry.space_group_name_H-M   'P 1'
#
loop_
_entity.id
_entity.type
_entity.pdbx_description
1 polymer ?
#
loop_
_entity_poly.entity_id
_entity_poly.type
_entity_poly.pdbx_seq_one_letter_code
_entity_poly.pdbx_strand_id
1 'polypeptide(L)'
;MVQVEPDKVRDLAERTRRSGDRVGELAPVTDGVSPIPAMTGSAFAAALEDTALAVDRVVAYHRDVLHEFAGQAEQNAIRYEQTDNDNALSLNEVSLR
;
A
#
# COMPACT_ATOMS: atom_id res chain seq x y z
N MET A 1 -22.81 -9.88 -15.07
CA MET A 1 -21.42 -9.97 -15.53
C MET A 1 -20.71 -8.73 -15.02
N VAL A 2 -19.80 -8.85 -14.05
CA VAL A 2 -19.06 -7.69 -13.54
C VAL A 2 -18.07 -7.30 -14.62
N GLN A 3 -18.24 -6.10 -15.18
CA GLN A 3 -17.32 -5.58 -16.18
C GLN A 3 -16.12 -5.02 -15.42
N VAL A 4 -14.98 -5.69 -15.55
CA VAL A 4 -13.72 -5.20 -14.97
C VAL A 4 -13.21 -4.11 -15.90
N GLU A 5 -12.92 -2.95 -15.35
CA GLU A 5 -12.36 -1.81 -16.08
C GLU A 5 -10.89 -1.64 -15.66
N PRO A 6 -9.91 -2.16 -16.43
CA PRO A 6 -8.49 -2.19 -16.03
C PRO A 6 -7.94 -0.82 -15.67
N ASP A 7 -8.34 0.22 -16.39
CA ASP A 7 -7.91 1.60 -16.13
C ASP A 7 -8.38 2.11 -14.77
N LYS A 8 -9.61 1.78 -14.36
CA LYS A 8 -10.11 2.11 -13.01
C LYS A 8 -9.37 1.34 -11.92
N VAL A 9 -8.99 0.09 -12.19
CA VAL A 9 -8.20 -0.72 -11.25
C VAL A 9 -6.79 -0.14 -11.09
N ARG A 10 -6.18 0.36 -12.18
CA ARG A 10 -4.88 1.06 -12.12
C ARG A 10 -4.95 2.39 -11.37
N ASP A 11 -5.97 3.21 -11.62
CA ASP A 11 -6.17 4.45 -10.85
C ASP A 11 -6.32 4.14 -9.36
N LEU A 12 -7.10 3.12 -9.01
CA LEU A 12 -7.23 2.66 -7.63
C LEU A 12 -5.88 2.22 -7.05
N ALA A 13 -5.09 1.44 -7.78
CA ALA A 13 -3.77 1.00 -7.35
C ALA A 13 -2.84 2.20 -7.09
N GLU A 14 -2.81 3.19 -7.99
CA GLU A 14 -2.00 4.39 -7.83
C GLU A 14 -2.45 5.25 -6.63
N ARG A 15 -3.76 5.42 -6.44
CA ARG A 15 -4.33 6.14 -5.30
C ARG A 15 -4.02 5.45 -3.98
N THR A 16 -4.08 4.12 -3.95
CA THR A 16 -3.72 3.36 -2.75
C THR A 16 -2.23 3.45 -2.46
N ARG A 17 -1.36 3.37 -3.48
CA ARG A 17 0.08 3.56 -3.33
C ARG A 17 0.41 4.93 -2.74
N ARG A 18 -0.15 5.99 -3.31
CA ARG A 18 -0.02 7.37 -2.77
C ARG A 18 -0.53 7.50 -1.35
N SER A 19 -1.58 6.76 -0.99
CA SER A 19 -2.07 6.72 0.40
C SER A 19 -1.09 6.02 1.33
N GLY A 20 -0.48 4.92 0.87
CA GLY A 20 0.60 4.24 1.59
C GLY A 20 1.82 5.15 1.80
N ASP A 21 2.20 5.93 0.79
CA ASP A 21 3.29 6.90 0.89
C ASP A 21 3.00 7.97 1.94
N ARG A 22 1.79 8.56 1.90
CA ARG A 22 1.34 9.55 2.91
C ARG A 22 1.29 8.99 4.33
N VAL A 23 0.89 7.72 4.49
CA VAL A 23 0.95 7.06 5.80
C VAL A 23 2.40 6.93 6.24
N GLY A 24 3.30 6.54 5.33
CA GLY A 24 4.74 6.45 5.60
C GLY A 24 5.37 7.77 6.03
N GLU A 25 4.89 8.91 5.52
CA GLU A 25 5.33 10.25 5.92
C GLU A 25 5.01 10.61 7.38
N LEU A 26 4.13 9.86 8.05
CA LEU A 26 3.82 10.05 9.47
C LEU A 26 4.92 9.49 10.40
N ALA A 27 5.86 8.72 9.86
CA ALA A 27 7.00 8.17 10.57
C ALA A 27 8.32 8.82 10.10
N PRO A 28 9.38 8.84 10.93
CA PRO A 28 9.38 8.37 12.32
C PRO A 28 8.71 9.37 13.29
N VAL A 29 7.82 8.86 14.13
CA VAL A 29 7.23 9.56 15.28
C VAL A 29 8.26 9.68 16.41
N THR A 30 9.19 8.74 16.49
CA THR A 30 10.29 8.73 17.46
C THR A 30 11.13 10.02 17.43
N ASP A 31 11.30 10.66 16.27
CA ASP A 31 12.01 11.95 16.14
C ASP A 31 11.29 13.12 16.84
N GLY A 32 9.99 12.98 17.10
CA GLY A 32 9.18 13.97 17.83
C GLY A 32 9.17 13.78 19.35
N VAL A 33 9.75 12.69 19.86
CA VAL A 33 9.71 12.33 21.27
C VAL A 33 11.09 12.51 21.88
N SER A 34 11.25 13.60 22.64
CA SER A 34 12.48 13.83 23.40
C SER A 34 12.14 14.15 24.86
N PRO A 35 12.67 13.40 25.84
CA PRO A 35 12.43 13.70 27.23
C PRO A 35 13.10 15.02 27.60
N ILE A 36 12.38 15.87 28.34
CA ILE A 36 13.00 17.04 28.95
C ILE A 36 14.09 16.59 29.95
N PRO A 37 15.16 17.38 30.17
CA PRO A 37 16.32 16.94 30.96
C PRO A 37 15.98 16.40 32.37
N ALA A 38 14.92 16.90 33.00
CA ALA A 38 14.46 16.47 34.31
C ALA A 38 13.82 15.06 34.32
N MET A 39 13.48 14.52 33.15
CA MET A 39 12.80 13.22 32.99
C MET A 39 13.69 12.16 32.35
N THR A 40 14.93 12.51 32.00
CA THR A 40 15.92 11.58 31.44
C THR A 40 16.15 10.42 32.41
N GLY A 41 16.03 9.19 31.89
CA GLY A 41 16.17 7.97 32.70
C GLY A 41 14.95 7.62 33.55
N SER A 42 13.85 8.37 33.46
CA SER A 42 12.59 8.00 34.12
C SER A 42 11.89 6.88 33.37
N ALA A 43 11.15 6.03 34.12
CA ALA A 43 10.30 5.00 33.53
C ALA A 43 9.23 5.58 32.59
N PHE A 44 8.79 6.82 32.82
CA PHE A 44 7.87 7.52 31.94
C PHE A 44 8.51 7.84 30.58
N ALA A 45 9.74 8.35 30.58
CA ALA A 45 10.47 8.64 29.33
C ALA A 45 10.69 7.36 28.51
N ALA A 46 11.06 6.26 29.16
CA ALA A 46 11.21 4.96 28.51
C ALA A 46 9.88 4.45 27.91
N ALA A 47 8.78 4.54 28.68
CA ALA A 47 7.46 4.12 28.18
C ALA A 47 6.98 4.96 26.99
N LEU A 48 7.33 6.26 26.95
CA LEU A 48 6.99 7.14 25.84
C LEU A 48 7.80 6.79 24.58
N GLU A 49 9.08 6.47 24.73
CA GLU A 49 9.94 5.97 23.65
C GLU A 49 9.44 4.64 23.09
N ASP A 50 9.11 3.68 23.97
CA ASP A 50 8.52 2.39 23.57
C ASP A 50 7.21 2.57 22.81
N THR A 51 6.37 3.53 23.25
CA THR A 51 5.11 3.86 22.56
C THR A 51 5.38 4.45 21.18
N ALA A 52 6.33 5.37 21.05
CA ALA A 52 6.69 5.95 19.76
C ALA A 52 7.22 4.89 18.78
N LEU A 53 8.07 3.98 19.26
CA LEU A 53 8.54 2.84 18.46
C LEU A 53 7.41 1.90 18.04
N ALA A 54 6.43 1.66 18.92
CA ALA A 54 5.26 0.86 18.58
C ALA A 54 4.42 1.54 17.49
N VAL A 55 4.24 2.86 17.56
CA VAL A 55 3.54 3.64 16.53
C VAL A 55 4.29 3.58 15.20
N ASP A 56 5.61 3.74 15.19
CA ASP A 56 6.44 3.63 13.98
C ASP A 56 6.26 2.27 13.29
N ARG A 57 6.20 1.18 14.06
CA ARG A 57 5.94 -0.16 13.52
C ARG A 57 4.54 -0.28 12.91
N VAL A 58 3.53 0.31 13.54
CA VAL A 58 2.15 0.31 13.04
C VAL A 58 2.05 1.11 11.73
N VAL A 59 2.71 2.28 11.66
CA VAL A 59 2.78 3.10 10.45
C VAL A 59 3.45 2.31 9.31
N ALA A 60 4.60 1.68 9.58
CA ALA A 60 5.30 0.85 8.60
C ALA A 60 4.44 -0.30 8.09
N TYR A 61 3.79 -1.03 9.00
CA TYR A 61 2.86 -2.12 8.64
C TYR A 61 1.75 -1.65 7.71
N HIS A 62 1.08 -0.53 8.02
CA HIS A 62 -0.01 -0.03 7.18
C HIS A 62 0.46 0.48 5.82
N ARG A 63 1.63 1.13 5.76
CA ARG A 63 2.27 1.48 4.48
C ARG A 63 2.47 0.22 3.63
N ASP A 64 3.06 -0.83 4.19
CA ASP A 64 3.38 -2.05 3.46
C ASP A 64 2.13 -2.74 2.93
N VAL A 65 1.08 -2.85 3.75
CA VAL A 65 -0.21 -3.43 3.34
C VAL A 65 -0.84 -2.66 2.18
N LEU A 66 -0.79 -1.32 2.21
CA LEU A 66 -1.33 -0.48 1.13
C LEU A 66 -0.53 -0.65 -0.17
N HIS A 67 0.80 -0.71 -0.07
CA HIS A 67 1.68 -0.96 -1.20
C HIS A 67 1.47 -2.35 -1.80
N GLU A 68 1.31 -3.38 -0.96
CA GLU A 68 1.02 -4.74 -1.40
C GLU A 68 -0.32 -4.80 -2.14
N PHE A 69 -1.38 -4.22 -1.57
CA PHE A 69 -2.68 -4.16 -2.24
C PHE A 69 -2.59 -3.46 -3.60
N ALA A 70 -1.89 -2.31 -3.67
CA ALA A 70 -1.69 -1.60 -4.93
C ALA A 70 -0.98 -2.48 -5.97
N GLY A 71 0.07 -3.19 -5.56
CA GLY A 71 0.78 -4.14 -6.43
C GLY A 71 -0.11 -5.29 -6.92
N GLN A 72 -0.93 -5.87 -6.05
CA GLN A 72 -1.87 -6.93 -6.41
C GLN A 72 -2.95 -6.43 -7.38
N ALA A 73 -3.51 -5.24 -7.15
CA ALA A 73 -4.50 -4.62 -8.03
C ALA A 73 -3.94 -4.39 -9.44
N GLU A 74 -2.73 -3.84 -9.53
CA GLU A 74 -2.04 -3.62 -10.82
C GLU A 74 -1.75 -4.93 -11.55
N GLN A 75 -1.25 -5.95 -10.86
CA GLN A 75 -1.04 -7.28 -11.44
C GLN A 75 -2.33 -7.91 -11.96
N ASN A 76 -3.44 -7.76 -11.23
CA ASN A 76 -4.73 -8.29 -11.64
C ASN A 76 -5.29 -7.57 -12.87
N ALA A 77 -5.10 -6.24 -12.97
CA ALA A 77 -5.45 -5.48 -14.17
C ALA A 77 -4.68 -5.98 -15.40
N ILE A 78 -3.36 -6.20 -15.26
CA ILE A 78 -2.51 -6.74 -16.32
C ILE A 78 -2.99 -8.14 -16.75
N ARG A 79 -3.25 -9.05 -15.80
CA ARG A 79 -3.74 -10.40 -16.12
C ARG A 79 -5.09 -10.38 -16.83
N TYR A 80 -5.98 -9.47 -16.44
CA TYR A 80 -7.28 -9.33 -17.08
C TYR A 80 -7.13 -8.94 -18.55
N GLU A 81 -6.33 -7.91 -18.85
CA GLU A 81 -6.10 -7.48 -20.24
C GLU A 81 -5.40 -8.54 -21.09
N GLN A 82 -4.44 -9.26 -20.51
CA GLN A 82 -3.80 -10.38 -21.20
C GLN A 82 -4.84 -11.45 -21.58
N THR A 83 -5.70 -11.83 -20.63
CA THR A 83 -6.78 -12.79 -20.86
C THR A 83 -7.77 -12.29 -21.91
N ASP A 84 -8.13 -11.00 -21.88
CA ASP A 84 -9.07 -10.40 -22.83
C ASP A 84 -8.48 -10.37 -24.26
N ASN A 85 -7.21 -10.00 -24.39
CA ASN A 85 -6.49 -10.03 -25.67
C ASN A 85 -6.36 -11.46 -26.23
N ASP A 86 -6.00 -12.42 -25.39
CA ASP A 86 -5.89 -13.83 -25.79
C ASP A 86 -7.25 -14.38 -26.27
N ASN A 87 -8.34 -14.03 -25.57
CA ASN A 87 -9.69 -14.39 -25.98
C ASN A 87 -10.05 -13.75 -27.32
N ALA A 88 -9.76 -12.46 -27.52
CA ALA A 88 -10.03 -11.76 -28.78
C ALA A 88 -9.27 -12.37 -29.96
N LEU A 89 -8.00 -12.76 -29.77
CA LEU A 89 -7.21 -13.46 -30.77
C LEU A 89 -7.83 -14.83 -31.11
N SER A 90 -8.22 -15.62 -30.10
CA SER A 90 -8.83 -16.93 -30.33
C SER A 90 -10.15 -16.86 -31.11
N LEU A 91 -10.97 -15.84 -30.85
CA LEU A 91 -12.24 -15.63 -31.54
C LEU A 91 -12.04 -15.25 -33.01
N ASN A 92 -11.00 -14.47 -33.31
CA ASN A 92 -10.64 -14.15 -34.70
C ASN A 92 -10.16 -15.39 -35.46
N GLU A 93 -9.37 -16.27 -34.83
CA GLU A 93 -8.91 -17.51 -35.46
C GLU A 93 -10.06 -18.49 -35.76
N VAL A 94 -11.06 -18.58 -34.87
CA VAL A 94 -12.26 -19.39 -35.09
C VAL A 94 -13.14 -18.80 -36.19
N SER A 95 -13.26 -17.46 -36.26
CA SER A 95 -14.09 -16.78 -37.27
C SER A 95 -13.51 -16.85 -38.69
N LEU A 96 -12.22 -17.15 -38.83
CA LEU A 96 -11.51 -17.29 -40.11
C LEU A 96 -11.49 -18.74 -40.64
N ARG A 97 -12.07 -19.70 -39.92
CA ARG A 97 -12.22 -21.11 -40.33
C ARG A 97 -13.66 -21.42 -40.75
#